data_AF-A0A5K1BYN8-F1
#
_entry.id   AF-A0A5K1BYN8-F1
#
_cell.length_a   1.000
_cell.length_b   1.000
_cell.length_c   1.000
_cell.angle_alpha   90.00
_cell.angle_beta   90.00
_cell.angle_gamma   90.00
#
_symmetry.space_group_name_H-M   'P 1'
#
loop_
_entity.id
_entity.type
_entity.pdbx_description
1 polymer ?
#
loop_
_entity_poly.entity_id
_entity_poly.type
_entity_poly.pdbx_seq_one_letter_code
_entity_poly.pdbx_strand_id
1 'polypeptide(L)' 'IPMTFVFTKCDKKKSGKQRPDENIKNFQELIRKSYKEPPPWIMTSSVTGLGRDELLLHMSQLRNYWDN' A
#
# COMPACT_ATOMS: atom_id res chain seq x y z
N ILE A 1 -4.51 -5.89 -16.09
CA ILE A 1 -3.14 -5.71 -15.53
C ILE A 1 -3.27 -5.77 -14.01
N PRO A 2 -2.56 -6.68 -13.31
CA PRO A 2 -2.51 -6.69 -11.86
C PRO A 2 -1.91 -5.39 -11.34
N MET A 3 -2.51 -4.82 -10.30
CA MET A 3 -2.07 -3.57 -9.70
C MET A 3 -2.01 -3.73 -8.19
N THR A 4 -1.10 -2.99 -7.55
CA THR A 4 -1.00 -2.90 -6.10
C THR A 4 -0.54 -1.50 -5.75
N PHE A 5 -1.19 -0.86 -4.78
CA PHE A 5 -0.77 0.46 -4.30
C PHE A 5 0.25 0.34 -3.17
N VAL A 6 1.42 0.95 -3.32
CA VAL A 6 2.43 1.00 -2.25
C VAL A 6 2.51 2.41 -1.70
N PHE A 7 2.02 2.62 -0.48
CA PHE A 7 2.17 3.87 0.23
C PHE A 7 3.55 3.92 0.87
N THR A 8 4.40 4.83 0.43
CA THR A 8 5.78 4.93 0.92
C THR A 8 5.94 6.06 1.95
N LYS A 9 7.04 6.03 2.71
CA LYS A 9 7.43 7.08 3.68
C LYS A 9 6.41 7.27 4.81
N CYS A 10 5.75 6.19 5.25
CA CYS A 10 4.73 6.23 6.30
C CYS A 10 5.28 6.57 7.70
N ASP A 11 6.60 6.69 7.86
CA ASP A 11 7.28 7.23 9.04
C ASP A 11 7.10 8.75 9.18
N LYS A 12 6.86 9.47 8.07
CA LYS A 12 6.76 10.93 8.08
C LYS A 12 5.42 11.40 8.63
N LYS A 13 5.39 11.72 9.92
CA LYS A 13 4.34 12.56 10.50
C LYS A 13 4.58 14.01 10.07
N LYS A 14 3.83 14.49 9.07
CA LYS A 14 3.82 15.93 8.77
C LYS A 14 3.09 16.65 9.91
N SER A 15 3.78 17.55 10.60
CA SER A 15 3.17 18.39 11.65
C SER A 15 1.93 19.10 11.10
N GLY A 16 0.81 19.02 11.83
CA GLY A 16 -0.47 19.60 11.43
C GLY A 16 -1.22 18.86 10.31
N LYS A 17 -0.80 17.66 9.89
CA LYS A 17 -1.53 16.83 8.92
C LYS A 17 -2.01 15.51 9.53
N GLN A 18 -3.07 14.98 8.93
CA GLN A 18 -3.65 13.67 9.26
C GLN A 18 -2.60 12.57 9.25
N ARG A 19 -2.80 11.58 10.12
CA ARG A 19 -1.87 10.45 10.25
C ARG A 19 -1.89 9.60 8.97
N PRO A 20 -0.80 8.88 8.64
CA PRO A 20 -0.73 8.09 7.40
C PRO A 20 -1.89 7.11 7.20
N ASP A 21 -2.35 6.47 8.28
CA ASP A 21 -3.52 5.58 8.33
C ASP A 21 -4.82 6.29 7.93
N GLU A 22 -5.05 7.51 8.43
CA GLU A 22 -6.23 8.31 8.07
C GLU A 22 -6.21 8.71 6.58
N ASN A 23 -5.04 9.11 6.07
CA ASN A 23 -4.88 9.44 4.65
C ASN A 23 -5.17 8.23 3.75
N ILE A 24 -4.70 7.05 4.15
CA ILE A 24 -4.92 5.80 3.40
C ILE A 24 -6.40 5.41 3.43
N LYS A 25 -7.07 5.54 4.58
CA LYS A 25 -8.52 5.29 4.67
C LYS A 25 -9.30 6.21 3.73
N ASN A 26 -9.00 7.50 3.75
CA ASN A 26 -9.64 8.48 2.85
C ASN A 26 -9.37 8.16 1.38
N PHE A 27 -8.14 7.75 1.04
CA PHE A 27 -7.79 7.30 -0.31
C PHE A 27 -8.58 6.05 -0.71
N GLN A 28 -8.72 5.06 0.17
CA GLN A 28 -9.52 3.86 -0.10
C GLN A 28 -10.99 4.20 -0.38
N GLU A 29 -11.59 5.08 0.42
CA GLU A 29 -12.97 5.53 0.21
C GLU A 29 -13.13 6.27 -1.12
N LEU A 30 -12.12 7.03 -1.53
CA LEU A 30 -12.11 7.70 -2.84
C LEU A 30 -12.06 6.69 -3.99
N ILE A 31 -11.11 5.74 -3.97
CA ILE A 31 -10.94 4.80 -5.08
C ILE A 31 -12.09 3.80 -5.19
N ARG A 32 -12.79 3.48 -4.09
CA ARG A 32 -14.00 2.64 -4.12
C ARG A 32 -15.12 3.20 -5.00
N LYS A 33 -15.09 4.50 -5.31
CA LYS A 33 -16.02 5.12 -6.26
C LYS A 33 -15.71 4.78 -7.72
N SER A 34 -14.45 4.45 -8.01
CA SER A 34 -13.96 4.18 -9.38
C SER A 34 -13.68 2.69 -9.61
N TYR A 35 -13.44 1.91 -8.56
CA TYR A 35 -13.13 0.49 -8.63
C TYR A 35 -14.28 -0.34 -8.05
N LYS A 36 -14.76 -1.32 -8.81
CA LYS A 36 -15.69 -2.35 -8.29
C LYS A 36 -15.03 -3.14 -7.15
N GLU A 37 -13.75 -3.47 -7.32
CA GLU A 37 -12.89 -4.06 -6.30
C GLU A 37 -11.55 -3.31 -6.33
N PRO A 38 -11.19 -2.60 -5.26
CA PRO A 38 -9.94 -1.85 -5.23
C PRO A 38 -8.73 -2.79 -5.18
N PRO A 39 -7.63 -2.46 -5.86
CA PRO A 39 -6.38 -3.21 -5.77
C PRO A 39 -5.88 -3.36 -4.32
N PRO A 40 -5.13 -4.43 -4.01
CA PRO A 40 -4.43 -4.55 -2.73
C PRO A 40 -3.46 -3.39 -2.53
N TRP A 41 -3.13 -3.11 -1.27
CA TRP A 41 -2.24 -2.02 -0.92
C TRP A 41 -1.36 -2.37 0.28
N ILE A 42 -0.19 -1.75 0.35
CA ILE A 42 0.82 -2.01 1.39
C ILE A 42 1.40 -0.67 1.86
N MET A 43 1.56 -0.50 3.18
CA MET A 43 2.30 0.62 3.76
C MET A 43 3.77 0.29 3.90
N THR A 44 4.65 1.22 3.56
CA THR A 44 6.09 1.02 3.65
C THR A 44 6.83 2.23 4.19
N SER A 45 7.96 1.97 4.84
CA SER A 45 8.98 2.98 5.13
C SER A 45 10.36 2.38 4.92
N SER A 46 11.16 3.00 4.05
CA SER A 46 12.57 2.62 3.88
C SER A 46 13.44 3.01 5.06
N VAL A 47 12.98 3.92 5.93
CA VAL A 47 13.73 4.38 7.11
C VAL A 47 13.50 3.45 8.30
N THR A 48 12.26 3.05 8.55
CA THR A 48 11.92 2.20 9.70
C THR A 48 11.84 0.71 9.36
N GLY A 49 11.88 0.36 8.07
CA GLY A 49 11.68 -1.01 7.61
C GLY A 49 10.23 -1.47 7.60
N LEU A 50 9.27 -0.59 7.92
CA LEU A 50 7.84 -0.89 7.89
C LEU A 50 7.44 -1.49 6.54
N GLY A 51 6.67 -2.59 6.57
CA GLY A 51 6.08 -3.23 5.39
C GLY A 51 7.07 -3.88 4.42
N ARG A 52 8.36 -3.98 4.77
CA ARG A 52 9.36 -4.64 3.94
C ARG A 52 8.99 -6.10 3.66
N ASP A 53 8.72 -6.86 4.70
CA ASP A 53 8.46 -8.30 4.56
C ASP A 53 7.13 -8.57 3.87
N GLU A 54 6.11 -7.75 4.15
CA GLU A 54 4.81 -7.81 3.46
C GLU A 54 4.96 -7.52 1.95
N LEU A 55 5.73 -6.50 1.58
CA LEU A 55 6.00 -6.18 0.18
C LEU A 55 6.76 -7.33 -0.52
N LEU A 56 7.79 -7.89 0.13
CA LEU A 56 8.57 -8.98 -0.44
C LEU A 56 7.73 -10.26 -0.59
N LEU A 57 6.88 -10.58 0.39
CA LEU A 57 5.96 -11.71 0.33
C LEU A 57 4.95 -11.52 -0.80
N HIS A 58 4.34 -10.35 -0.93
CA HIS A 58 3.40 -10.03 -2.00
C HIS A 58 4.03 -10.17 -3.39
N MET A 59 5.27 -9.68 -3.56
CA MET A 59 6.02 -9.85 -4.82
C MET A 59 6.33 -11.32 -5.12
N SER A 60 6.68 -12.11 -4.12
CA SER A 60 6.89 -13.55 -4.27
C SER A 60 5.61 -14.27 -4.70
N GLN A 61 4.47 -13.95 -4.08
CA GLN A 61 3.16 -14.50 -4.44
C GLN A 61 2.78 -14.16 -5.88
N LEU A 62 2.96 -12.89 -6.28
CA LEU A 62 2.69 -12.47 -7.66
C LEU A 62 3.58 -13.22 -8.64
N ARG A 63 4.89 -13.31 -8.37
CA ARG A 63 5.82 -14.07 -9.22
C ARG A 63 5.36 -15.52 -9.38
N ASN A 64 5.06 -16.22 -8.30
CA ASN A 64 4.62 -17.61 -8.35
C ASN A 64 3.27 -17.79 -9.07
N TYR A 65 2.39 -16.79 -9.03
CA TYR A 65 1.14 -16.79 -9.77
C TYR A 65 1.36 -16.67 -11.29
N TRP A 66 2.33 -15.88 -11.73
CA TRP A 66 2.63 -15.67 -13.14
C TRP A 66 3.62 -16.66 -13.75
N ASP A 67 4.46 -17.29 -12.94
CA ASP A 67 5.42 -18.33 -13.37
C ASP A 67 4.74 -19.71 -13.57
N ASN A 68 3.47 -19.87 -13.19
CA ASN A 68 2.63 -21.06 -13.45
C ASN A 68 1.60 -20.79 -14.56
#